data_AF-A0AAD8XZ89-F1
#
_entry.id   AF-A0AAD8XZ89-F1
#
_cell.length_a   1.000
_cell.length_b   1.000
_cell.length_c   1.000
_cell.angle_alpha   90.00
_cell.angle_beta   90.00
_cell.angle_gamma   90.00
#
_symmetry.space_group_name_H-M   'P 1'
#
loop_
_entity.id
_entity.type
_entity.pdbx_description
1 polymer ?
#
loop_
_entity_poly.entity_id
_entity_poly.type
_entity_poly.pdbx_seq_one_letter_code
_entity_poly.pdbx_strand_id
1 'polypeptide(L)'
;MDKQSDPETHATLNSYYFMTAIIGDVILDIVTQDGLLALFSFAFVFCWIRLNTGSWFLAFVGFFEIFFSIPVAWFLFTVVFQIKYFSTLNTLALFIVAAIGADDIFIFMDAYKQSQYHLDILTDLETRMSWVYRRTGTAMAITLPPHVPPSCVP
;
A
#
# COMPACT_ATOMS: atom_id res chain seq x y z
N MET A 1 -49.62 5.77 -8.60
CA MET A 1 -48.93 4.66 -9.30
C MET A 1 -48.26 3.81 -8.22
N ASP A 2 -49.05 3.33 -7.25
CA ASP A 2 -48.57 2.95 -5.89
C ASP A 2 -48.96 1.52 -5.50
N LYS A 3 -49.18 0.63 -6.48
CA LYS A 3 -49.65 -0.74 -6.23
C LYS A 3 -48.64 -1.83 -6.59
N GLN A 4 -47.35 -1.51 -6.64
CA GLN A 4 -46.28 -2.49 -6.86
C GLN A 4 -45.48 -2.84 -5.61
N SER A 5 -45.89 -2.38 -4.43
CA SER A 5 -45.22 -2.65 -3.15
C SER A 5 -45.88 -3.78 -2.33
N ASP A 6 -46.41 -4.82 -2.99
CA ASP A 6 -46.93 -6.01 -2.31
C ASP A 6 -45.88 -7.14 -2.31
N PRO A 7 -45.43 -7.62 -1.13
CA PRO A 7 -44.26 -8.50 -0.99
C PRO A 7 -44.48 -9.96 -1.41
N GLU A 8 -45.70 -10.39 -1.75
CA GLU A 8 -46.01 -11.81 -1.96
C GLU A 8 -46.02 -12.29 -3.44
N THR A 9 -45.75 -11.43 -4.43
CA THR A 9 -45.84 -11.81 -5.87
C THR A 9 -44.48 -12.08 -6.55
N HIS A 10 -43.34 -11.94 -5.87
CA HIS A 10 -42.02 -11.92 -6.53
C HIS A 10 -41.18 -13.21 -6.36
N ALA A 11 -41.78 -14.39 -6.55
CA ALA A 11 -41.03 -15.64 -6.44
C ALA A 11 -40.09 -15.95 -7.62
N THR A 12 -40.21 -15.29 -8.80
CA THR A 12 -39.46 -15.74 -10.00
C THR A 12 -39.04 -14.68 -11.02
N LEU A 13 -39.24 -13.37 -10.79
CA LEU A 13 -38.76 -12.34 -11.73
C LEU A 13 -37.81 -11.35 -11.06
N ASN A 14 -36.53 -11.58 -11.30
CA ASN A 14 -35.45 -10.66 -10.97
C ASN A 14 -35.32 -9.63 -12.12
N SER A 15 -35.90 -8.44 -11.95
CA SER A 15 -35.83 -7.36 -12.94
C SER A 15 -34.60 -6.48 -12.67
N TYR A 16 -33.56 -6.64 -13.48
CA TYR A 16 -32.37 -5.80 -13.40
C TYR A 16 -32.57 -4.53 -14.24
N TYR A 17 -32.73 -3.39 -13.56
CA TYR A 17 -32.74 -2.08 -14.21
C TYR A 17 -31.31 -1.55 -14.31
N PHE A 18 -30.78 -1.46 -15.54
CA PHE A 18 -29.44 -0.92 -15.79
C PHE A 18 -29.57 0.50 -16.37
N MET A 19 -29.39 1.51 -15.52
CA MET A 19 -29.50 2.92 -15.89
C MET A 19 -28.16 3.61 -15.65
N THR A 20 -27.56 4.19 -16.69
CA THR A 20 -26.23 4.84 -16.62
C THR A 20 -26.16 5.96 -15.58
N ALA A 21 -27.27 6.65 -15.31
CA ALA A 21 -27.33 7.72 -14.31
C ALA A 21 -27.15 7.23 -12.86
N ILE A 22 -27.56 6.00 -12.54
CA ILE A 22 -27.47 5.43 -11.17
C ILE A 22 -26.09 4.84 -10.88
N ILE A 23 -25.36 4.43 -11.93
CA ILE A 23 -24.05 3.80 -11.81
C ILE A 23 -23.00 4.73 -11.17
N GLY A 24 -23.07 6.04 -11.41
CA GLY A 24 -22.16 7.02 -10.81
C GLY A 24 -22.27 7.06 -9.28
N ASP A 25 -23.50 7.24 -8.78
CA ASP A 25 -23.77 7.31 -7.33
C ASP A 25 -23.46 5.98 -6.64
N VAL A 26 -23.82 4.85 -7.25
CA VAL A 26 -23.52 3.51 -6.72
C VAL A 26 -22.01 3.24 -6.68
N ILE A 27 -21.25 3.62 -7.71
CA ILE A 27 -19.78 3.48 -7.69
C ILE A 27 -19.17 4.34 -6.60
N LEU A 28 -19.66 5.57 -6.42
CA LEU A 28 -19.11 6.49 -5.42
C LEU A 28 -19.37 5.97 -4.00
N ASP A 29 -20.57 5.43 -3.75
CA ASP A 29 -20.94 4.81 -2.47
C ASP A 29 -20.05 3.58 -2.18
N ILE A 30 -19.89 2.68 -3.16
CA ILE A 30 -18.99 1.50 -3.06
C ILE A 30 -17.54 1.94 -2.77
N VAL A 31 -17.03 2.95 -3.50
CA VAL A 31 -15.66 3.45 -3.31
C VAL A 31 -15.44 4.02 -1.92
N THR A 32 -16.41 4.74 -1.35
CA THR A 32 -16.27 5.29 0.00
C THR A 32 -16.32 4.22 1.08
N GLN A 33 -17.21 3.24 0.94
CA GLN A 33 -17.35 2.14 1.89
C GLN A 33 -16.12 1.21 1.86
N ASP A 34 -15.68 0.82 0.67
CA ASP A 34 -14.47 0.01 0.50
C ASP A 34 -13.21 0.78 0.92
N GLY A 35 -13.16 2.08 0.64
CA GLY A 35 -12.07 2.97 1.06
C GLY A 35 -11.93 3.04 2.57
N LEU A 36 -13.04 3.12 3.32
CA LEU A 36 -13.01 3.15 4.78
C LEU A 36 -12.52 1.81 5.37
N LEU A 37 -13.03 0.69 4.87
CA LEU A 37 -12.63 -0.65 5.30
C LEU A 37 -11.14 -0.92 4.99
N ALA A 38 -10.68 -0.49 3.82
CA ALA A 38 -9.27 -0.59 3.42
C ALA A 38 -8.36 0.27 4.30
N LEU A 39 -8.76 1.50 4.61
CA LEU A 39 -7.99 2.39 5.48
C LEU A 39 -7.89 1.84 6.91
N PHE A 40 -8.95 1.19 7.40
CA PHE A 40 -8.93 0.50 8.69
C PHE A 40 -7.94 -0.68 8.71
N SER A 41 -7.92 -1.49 7.65
CA SER A 41 -6.94 -2.59 7.48
C SER A 41 -5.50 -2.06 7.47
N PHE A 42 -5.26 -0.98 6.71
CA PHE A 42 -3.96 -0.32 6.67
C PHE A 42 -3.51 0.21 8.03
N ALA A 43 -4.40 0.88 8.76
CA ALA A 43 -4.12 1.39 10.09
C ALA A 43 -3.80 0.26 11.08
N PHE A 44 -4.48 -0.89 10.97
CA PHE A 44 -4.22 -2.05 11.80
C PHE A 44 -2.83 -2.64 11.53
N VAL A 45 -2.47 -2.84 10.26
CA VAL A 45 -1.11 -3.29 9.87
C VAL A 45 -0.07 -2.29 10.34
N PHE A 46 -0.28 -0.98 10.10
CA PHE A 46 0.61 0.09 10.55
C PHE A 46 0.82 0.06 12.08
N CYS A 47 -0.25 -0.11 12.84
CA CYS A 47 -0.20 -0.26 14.29
C CYS A 47 0.60 -1.51 14.70
N TRP A 48 0.45 -2.62 13.97
CA TRP A 48 1.24 -3.83 14.17
C TRP A 48 2.75 -3.62 13.88
N ILE A 49 3.10 -2.90 12.81
CA ILE A 49 4.50 -2.50 12.51
C ILE A 49 5.07 -1.67 13.67
N ARG A 50 4.28 -0.71 14.15
CA ARG A 50 4.64 0.18 15.26
C ARG A 50 4.90 -0.61 16.55
N LEU A 51 4.03 -1.56 16.88
CA LEU A 51 4.21 -2.45 18.02
C LEU A 51 5.47 -3.31 17.87
N ASN A 52 5.76 -3.81 16.67
CA ASN A 52 6.94 -4.64 16.41
C ASN A 52 8.24 -3.81 16.38
N THR A 53 8.23 -2.58 15.89
CA THR A 53 9.41 -1.71 15.74
C THR A 53 9.85 -1.05 17.05
N GLY A 54 8.90 -0.74 17.96
CA GLY A 54 9.20 -0.21 19.30
C GLY A 54 9.69 1.25 19.35
N SER A 55 9.85 1.93 18.21
CA SER A 55 10.27 3.34 18.12
C SER A 55 9.25 4.18 17.35
N TRP A 56 8.78 5.26 17.97
CA TRP A 56 7.84 6.22 17.38
C TRP A 56 8.45 7.03 16.24
N PHE A 57 9.74 7.38 16.33
CA PHE A 57 10.41 8.20 15.32
C PHE A 57 10.41 7.50 13.96
N LEU A 58 10.71 6.20 13.93
CA LEU A 58 10.74 5.45 12.68
C LEU A 58 9.36 5.24 12.08
N ALA A 59 8.33 5.06 12.91
CA ALA A 59 6.95 4.99 12.45
C ALA A 59 6.52 6.30 11.77
N PHE A 60 6.92 7.45 12.31
CA PHE A 60 6.65 8.75 11.68
C PHE A 60 7.38 8.90 10.35
N VAL A 61 8.66 8.53 10.26
CA VAL A 61 9.43 8.59 9.01
C VAL A 61 8.77 7.74 7.92
N GLY A 62 8.38 6.50 8.22
CA GLY A 62 7.67 5.63 7.27
C GLY A 62 6.28 6.16 6.88
N PHE A 63 5.56 6.78 7.80
CA PHE A 63 4.29 7.44 7.47
C PHE A 63 4.50 8.64 6.53
N PHE A 64 5.54 9.45 6.76
CA PHE A 64 5.90 10.56 5.87
C PHE A 64 6.32 10.07 4.48
N GLU A 65 7.04 8.95 4.38
CA GLU A 65 7.41 8.34 3.10
C GLU A 65 6.18 8.01 2.25
N ILE A 66 5.21 7.29 2.83
CA ILE A 66 3.95 6.96 2.14
C ILE A 66 3.17 8.24 1.80
N PHE A 67 3.10 9.19 2.73
CA PHE A 67 2.39 10.45 2.53
C PHE A 67 2.98 11.30 1.40
N PHE A 68 4.31 11.35 1.27
CA PHE A 68 5.00 12.08 0.19
C PHE A 68 4.92 11.35 -1.16
N SER A 69 4.73 10.04 -1.18
CA SER A 69 4.53 9.28 -2.42
C SER A 69 3.28 9.74 -3.20
N ILE A 70 2.20 10.10 -2.49
CA ILE A 70 0.92 10.56 -3.09
C ILE A 70 1.08 11.85 -3.92
N PRO A 71 1.58 12.98 -3.39
CA PRO A 71 1.74 14.20 -4.16
C PRO A 71 2.80 14.05 -5.26
N VAL A 72 3.85 13.25 -5.04
CA VAL A 72 4.86 12.96 -6.08
C VAL A 72 4.24 12.18 -7.24
N ALA A 73 3.45 11.15 -6.96
CA ALA A 73 2.72 10.39 -7.97
C ALA A 73 1.74 11.30 -8.71
N TRP A 74 0.95 12.10 -8.00
CA TRP A 74 0.03 13.07 -8.61
C TRP A 74 0.76 14.03 -9.55
N PHE A 75 1.89 14.59 -9.11
CA PHE A 75 2.69 15.50 -9.90
C PHE A 75 3.18 14.83 -11.19
N LEU A 76 3.69 13.60 -11.12
CA LEU A 76 4.14 12.85 -12.29
C LEU A 76 2.98 12.54 -13.25
N PHE A 77 1.82 12.10 -12.74
CA PHE A 77 0.67 11.79 -13.57
C PHE A 77 0.10 13.02 -14.29
N THR A 78 0.03 14.16 -13.59
CA THR A 78 -0.57 15.38 -14.14
C THR A 78 0.39 16.16 -15.02
N VAL A 79 1.67 16.28 -14.63
CA VAL A 79 2.66 17.09 -15.36
C VAL A 79 3.32 16.32 -16.48
N VAL A 80 3.72 15.06 -16.26
CA VAL A 80 4.48 14.30 -17.25
C VAL A 80 3.56 13.55 -18.21
N PHE A 81 2.56 12.84 -17.69
CA PHE A 81 1.69 11.98 -18.50
C PHE A 81 0.44 12.69 -19.05
N GLN A 82 0.04 13.85 -18.49
CA GLN A 82 -1.15 14.62 -18.92
C GLN A 82 -2.46 13.81 -18.95
N ILE A 83 -2.55 12.71 -18.18
CA ILE A 83 -3.74 11.86 -18.14
C ILE A 83 -4.70 12.41 -17.08
N LYS A 84 -5.88 12.88 -17.52
CA LYS A 84 -6.94 13.44 -16.65
C LYS A 84 -7.93 12.42 -16.06
N TYR A 85 -7.78 11.13 -16.38
CA TYR A 85 -8.74 10.11 -15.94
C TYR A 85 -8.47 9.69 -14.49
N PHE A 86 -9.24 10.27 -13.56
CA PHE A 86 -9.37 9.82 -12.18
C PHE A 86 -10.48 8.77 -12.09
N SER A 87 -10.10 7.50 -11.96
CA SER A 87 -11.02 6.37 -11.79
C SER A 87 -10.61 5.54 -10.57
N THR A 88 -11.41 4.52 -10.20
CA THR A 88 -11.18 3.56 -9.11
C THR A 88 -9.77 2.96 -9.08
N LEU A 89 -9.09 2.91 -10.24
CA LEU A 89 -7.69 2.49 -10.37
C LEU A 89 -6.72 3.31 -9.50
N ASN A 90 -7.04 4.57 -9.18
CA ASN A 90 -6.17 5.40 -8.34
C ASN A 90 -6.22 4.95 -6.87
N THR A 91 -7.41 4.60 -6.36
CA THR A 91 -7.55 4.04 -5.00
C THR A 91 -6.83 2.70 -4.89
N LEU A 92 -6.90 1.85 -5.92
CA LEU A 92 -6.16 0.58 -5.97
C LEU A 92 -4.64 0.83 -6.02
N ALA A 93 -4.18 1.78 -6.82
CA ALA A 93 -2.76 2.13 -6.92
C ALA A 93 -2.21 2.64 -5.57
N LEU A 94 -2.96 3.48 -4.86
CA LEU A 94 -2.58 3.94 -3.52
C LEU A 94 -2.44 2.77 -2.53
N PHE A 95 -3.35 1.79 -2.62
CA PHE A 95 -3.28 0.58 -1.80
C PHE A 95 -2.00 -0.24 -2.09
N ILE A 96 -1.66 -0.42 -3.36
CA ILE A 96 -0.46 -1.16 -3.77
C ILE A 96 0.82 -0.45 -3.30
N VAL A 97 0.91 0.87 -3.52
CA VAL A 97 2.10 1.65 -3.13
C VAL A 97 2.31 1.62 -1.62
N ALA A 98 1.24 1.77 -0.83
CA ALA A 98 1.33 1.72 0.61
C ALA A 98 1.69 0.31 1.13
N ALA A 99 1.28 -0.76 0.44
CA ALA A 99 1.64 -2.13 0.80
C ALA A 99 3.14 -2.39 0.57
N ILE A 100 3.68 -1.97 -0.59
CA ILE A 100 5.11 -2.11 -0.89
C ILE A 100 5.97 -1.28 0.08
N GLY A 101 5.58 -0.03 0.36
CA GLY A 101 6.32 0.82 1.30
C GLY A 101 6.34 0.26 2.72
N ALA A 102 5.24 -0.37 3.17
CA ALA A 102 5.21 -1.04 4.46
C ALA A 102 6.15 -2.26 4.52
N ASP A 103 6.21 -3.04 3.44
CA ASP A 103 7.11 -4.21 3.32
C ASP A 103 8.59 -3.78 3.39
N ASP A 104 8.96 -2.69 2.73
CA ASP A 104 10.33 -2.16 2.73
C ASP A 104 10.78 -1.71 4.13
N ILE A 105 9.91 -1.00 4.86
CA ILE A 105 10.18 -0.55 6.25
C ILE A 105 10.40 -1.75 7.17
N PHE A 106 9.62 -2.82 7.00
CA PHE A 106 9.78 -4.04 7.79
C PHE A 106 11.11 -4.74 7.54
N ILE A 107 11.50 -4.89 6.27
CA ILE A 107 12.78 -5.52 5.90
C ILE A 107 13.95 -4.70 6.45
N PHE A 108 13.88 -3.37 6.35
CA PHE A 108 14.91 -2.49 6.91
C PHE A 108 15.03 -2.66 8.43
N MET A 109 13.90 -2.74 9.12
CA MET A 109 13.88 -2.87 10.56
C MET A 109 14.34 -4.22 11.08
N ASP A 110 13.99 -5.29 10.38
CA ASP A 110 14.47 -6.62 10.74
C ASP A 110 15.99 -6.71 10.56
N ALA A 111 16.53 -6.19 9.46
CA ALA A 111 17.98 -6.12 9.25
C ALA A 111 18.69 -5.22 10.29
N TYR A 112 18.07 -4.11 10.68
CA TYR A 112 18.61 -3.25 11.74
C TYR A 112 18.67 -3.97 13.08
N LYS A 113 17.63 -4.71 13.48
CA LYS A 113 17.66 -5.53 14.69
C LYS A 113 18.69 -6.66 14.59
N GLN A 114 18.80 -7.34 13.44
CA GLN A 114 19.82 -8.37 13.21
C GLN A 114 21.25 -7.83 13.33
N SER A 115 21.48 -6.58 12.95
CA SER A 115 22.80 -5.95 13.07
C SER A 115 23.25 -5.77 14.53
N GLN A 116 22.30 -5.69 15.49
CA GLN A 116 22.62 -5.56 16.92
C GLN A 116 23.19 -6.85 17.53
N TYR A 117 22.98 -8.00 16.90
CA TYR A 117 23.51 -9.29 17.37
C TYR A 117 24.93 -9.57 16.86
N HIS A 118 25.45 -8.77 15.92
CA HIS A 118 26.80 -8.92 15.38
C HIS A 118 27.79 -8.05 16.18
N LEU A 119 28.37 -8.64 17.23
CA LEU A 119 29.28 -7.98 18.20
C LEU A 119 30.44 -7.18 17.56
N ASP A 120 30.96 -7.62 16.41
CA ASP A 120 32.06 -6.95 15.70
C ASP A 120 31.69 -5.58 15.08
N ILE A 121 30.39 -5.28 14.91
CA ILE A 121 29.90 -4.13 14.14
C ILE A 121 29.24 -3.06 15.06
N LEU A 122 29.24 -3.27 16.39
CA LEU A 122 28.60 -2.35 17.34
C LEU A 122 29.46 -1.18 17.79
N THR A 123 30.75 -1.17 17.46
CA THR A 123 31.68 -0.10 17.88
C THR A 123 31.35 1.25 17.25
N ASP A 124 30.70 1.24 16.08
CA ASP A 124 30.39 2.45 15.33
C ASP A 124 29.02 2.39 14.64
N LEU A 125 28.25 3.47 14.78
CA LEU A 125 26.91 3.60 14.22
C LEU A 125 26.95 3.72 12.69
N GLU A 126 27.95 4.40 12.16
CA GLU A 126 28.11 4.62 10.72
C GLU A 126 28.35 3.28 10.02
N THR A 127 29.27 2.47 10.56
CA THR A 127 29.56 1.12 10.08
C THR A 127 28.32 0.21 10.14
N ARG A 128 27.53 0.30 11.22
CA ARG A 128 26.28 -0.47 11.36
C ARG A 128 25.24 -0.07 10.31
N MET A 129 25.00 1.23 10.12
CA MET A 129 24.05 1.73 9.13
C MET A 129 24.46 1.37 7.71
N SER A 130 25.76 1.43 7.39
CA SER A 130 26.31 1.02 6.09
C SER A 130 26.04 -0.47 5.81
N TRP A 131 26.24 -1.33 6.81
CA TRP A 131 25.95 -2.77 6.67
C TRP A 131 24.47 -3.04 6.44
N VAL A 132 23.59 -2.42 7.23
CA VAL A 132 22.13 -2.57 7.09
C VAL A 132 21.67 -2.06 5.73
N TYR A 133 22.14 -0.90 5.30
CA TYR A 133 21.75 -0.29 4.02
C TYR A 133 22.18 -1.16 2.83
N ARG A 134 23.40 -1.70 2.83
CA ARG A 134 23.87 -2.58 1.75
C ARG A 134 23.08 -3.88 1.69
N ARG A 135 22.76 -4.47 2.84
CA ARG A 135 22.00 -5.72 2.92
C ARG A 135 20.53 -5.55 2.50
N THR A 136 19.88 -4.51 3.02
CA THR A 136 18.47 -4.21 2.74
C THR A 136 18.28 -3.73 1.31
N GLY A 137 19.17 -2.86 0.82
CA GLY A 137 19.12 -2.37 -0.57
C GLY A 137 19.26 -3.48 -1.61
N THR A 138 20.12 -4.48 -1.40
CA THR A 138 20.21 -5.63 -2.32
C THR A 138 18.97 -6.53 -2.25
N ALA A 139 18.39 -6.71 -1.06
CA ALA A 139 17.16 -7.48 -0.90
C ALA A 139 15.95 -6.77 -1.53
N MET A 140 15.78 -5.46 -1.32
CA MET A 140 14.71 -4.66 -1.94
C MET A 140 14.90 -4.55 -3.46
N ALA A 141 16.13 -4.53 -3.95
CA ALA A 141 16.40 -4.57 -5.38
C ALA A 141 16.05 -5.92 -6.03
N ILE A 142 16.03 -7.02 -5.26
CA ILE A 142 15.66 -8.35 -5.80
C ILE A 142 14.14 -8.56 -5.84
N THR A 143 13.39 -7.85 -5.00
CA THR A 143 11.92 -7.93 -4.96
C THR A 143 11.28 -7.16 -6.11
N LEU A 144 11.92 -6.09 -6.60
CA LEU A 144 11.60 -5.50 -7.89
C LEU A 144 12.25 -6.34 -9.00
N PRO A 145 11.51 -6.76 -10.05
CA PRO A 145 11.93 -7.80 -10.99
C PRO A 145 13.34 -7.52 -11.53
N PRO A 146 14.36 -8.28 -11.09
CA PRO A 146 15.69 -8.16 -11.64
C PRO A 146 15.79 -9.16 -12.78
N HIS A 147 16.27 -8.68 -13.92
CA HIS A 147 16.91 -9.53 -14.91
C HIS A 147 18.06 -10.25 -14.18
N VAL A 148 17.82 -11.50 -13.78
CA VAL A 148 18.81 -12.37 -13.15
C VAL A 148 20.03 -12.46 -14.09
N PRO A 149 21.21 -11.93 -13.73
CA PRO A 149 22.40 -12.25 -14.49
C PRO A 149 22.70 -13.75 -14.30
N PRO A 150 22.94 -14.50 -15.38
CA PRO A 150 23.16 -15.95 -15.32
C PRO A 150 24.58 -16.21 -14.82
N SER A 151 24.81 -16.16 -13.51
CA SER A 151 26.13 -16.54 -12.98
C SER A 151 26.16 -17.12 -11.56
N CYS A 152 25.03 -17.34 -10.88
CA CYS A 152 25.05 -18.00 -9.57
C CYS A 152 23.88 -18.97 -9.39
N VAL A 153 24.04 -20.19 -9.91
CA VAL A 153 23.44 -21.40 -9.35
C VAL A 153 24.61 -22.39 -9.17
N PRO A 154 24.78 -23.01 -7.99
CA PRO A 154 25.87 -23.97 -7.74
C PRO A 154 25.76 -25.23 -8.61
#